data_AF-A0A9Q9IK05-F1
#
_entry.id   AF-A0A9Q9IK05-F1
#
_cell.length_a   1.000
_cell.length_b   1.000
_cell.length_c   1.000
_cell.angle_alpha   90.00
_cell.angle_beta   90.00
_cell.angle_gamma   90.00
#
_symmetry.space_group_name_H-M   'P 1'
#
loop_
_entity.id
_entity.type
_entity.pdbx_description
1 polymer ?
#
loop_
_entity_poly.entity_id
_entity_poly.type
_entity_poly.pdbx_seq_one_letter_code
_entity_poly.pdbx_strand_id
1 'polypeptide(L)'
;MTRTAFLHEHAAKKGWSWAHTQITEGVAAKAEQVRAVGAQPCPAYALGHVVRELGAPGEARPLAIATSTVARDPDGVVRRRGSLRDGFAGGPVLGTERNGRKFVLRCLGLLASAGRNPDLVTLDAIRSLIEGLVRPKRRFFRRR
;
A
#
# COMPACT_ATOMS: atom_id res chain seq x y z
N MET A 1 7.28 8.87 -23.65
CA MET A 1 6.24 9.46 -22.78
C MET A 1 6.36 8.83 -21.40
N THR A 2 6.76 9.61 -20.38
CA THR A 2 6.97 9.10 -19.01
C THR A 2 5.61 8.80 -18.38
N ARG A 3 5.43 7.59 -17.84
CA ARG A 3 4.13 7.04 -17.35
C ARG A 3 3.39 7.90 -16.31
N THR A 4 4.02 8.93 -15.74
CA THR A 4 3.48 9.78 -14.67
C THR A 4 3.18 11.22 -15.10
N ALA A 5 3.43 11.61 -16.35
CA ALA A 5 3.32 13.02 -16.78
C ALA A 5 1.94 13.64 -16.50
N PHE A 6 0.86 12.87 -16.71
CA PHE A 6 -0.50 13.34 -16.44
C PHE A 6 -0.76 13.60 -14.94
N LEU A 7 -0.11 12.85 -14.04
CA LEU A 7 -0.23 13.06 -12.59
C LEU A 7 0.47 14.35 -12.16
N HIS A 8 1.64 14.63 -12.75
CA HIS A 8 2.36 15.88 -12.51
C HIS A 8 1.59 17.10 -13.02
N GLU A 9 1.00 17.02 -14.21
CA GLU A 9 0.14 18.08 -14.76
C GLU A 9 -1.11 18.30 -13.90
N HIS A 10 -1.76 17.22 -13.45
CA HIS A 10 -2.92 17.30 -12.56
C HIS A 10 -2.57 17.97 -11.22
N ALA A 11 -1.41 17.63 -10.63
CA ALA A 11 -0.98 18.25 -9.39
C ALA A 11 -0.65 19.74 -9.56
N ALA A 12 0.07 20.10 -10.63
CA ALA A 12 0.38 21.49 -10.94
C ALA A 12 -0.90 22.34 -11.11
N LYS A 13 -1.91 21.83 -11.84
CA LYS A 13 -3.24 22.47 -12.00
C LYS A 13 -3.97 22.73 -10.66
N LYS A 14 -3.59 21.99 -9.63
CA LYS A 14 -4.20 22.04 -8.30
C LYS A 14 -3.27 22.69 -7.27
N GLY A 15 -2.11 23.23 -7.68
CA GLY A 15 -1.16 23.94 -6.82
C GLY A 15 -0.29 23.04 -5.94
N TRP A 16 -0.11 21.76 -6.27
CA TRP A 16 0.74 20.83 -5.53
C TRP A 16 1.76 20.15 -6.47
N SER A 17 2.82 19.59 -5.89
CA SER A 17 3.82 18.82 -6.62
C SER A 17 3.97 17.45 -5.98
N TRP A 18 4.13 16.42 -6.82
CA TRP A 18 4.39 15.06 -6.35
C TRP A 18 5.89 14.87 -6.09
N ALA A 19 6.23 14.56 -4.84
CA ALA A 19 7.45 13.83 -4.54
C ALA A 19 7.10 12.35 -4.44
N HIS A 20 7.86 11.47 -5.10
CA HIS A 20 7.72 10.03 -4.95
C HIS A 20 8.93 9.48 -4.21
N THR A 21 8.68 8.58 -3.27
CA THR A 21 9.73 7.77 -2.65
C THR A 21 9.50 6.33 -3.04
N GLN A 22 10.50 5.73 -3.67
CA GLN A 22 10.38 4.35 -4.13
C GLN A 22 10.45 3.39 -2.94
N ILE A 23 9.53 2.43 -2.90
CA ILE A 23 9.67 1.24 -2.06
C ILE A 23 10.68 0.33 -2.78
N THR A 24 11.90 0.28 -2.26
CA THR A 24 12.97 -0.54 -2.85
C THR A 24 12.71 -2.02 -2.61
N GLU A 25 13.27 -2.90 -3.45
CA GLU A 25 13.18 -4.36 -3.26
C GLU A 25 13.71 -4.81 -1.89
N GLY A 26 14.62 -4.03 -1.28
CA GLY A 26 15.12 -4.27 0.07
C GLY A 26 14.09 -4.04 1.17
N VAL A 27 12.99 -3.31 0.91
CA VAL A 27 11.90 -3.03 1.86
C VAL A 27 10.59 -3.71 1.43
N ALA A 28 10.38 -3.93 0.13
CA ALA A 28 9.22 -4.65 -0.37
C ALA A 28 9.15 -6.08 0.20
N ALA A 29 7.99 -6.48 0.70
CA ALA A 29 7.74 -7.88 1.06
C ALA A 29 7.68 -8.74 -0.20
N LYS A 30 8.37 -9.88 -0.15
CA LYS A 30 8.23 -10.98 -1.09
C LYS A 30 6.92 -11.72 -0.84
N ALA A 31 6.45 -12.47 -1.83
CA ALA A 31 5.21 -13.25 -1.73
C ALA A 31 5.21 -14.23 -0.54
N GLU A 32 6.35 -14.85 -0.22
CA GLU A 32 6.48 -15.73 0.95
C GLU A 32 6.26 -14.98 2.27
N GLN A 33 6.77 -13.76 2.39
CA GLN A 33 6.62 -12.94 3.58
C GLN A 33 5.17 -12.45 3.74
N VAL A 34 4.49 -12.14 2.63
CA VAL A 34 3.05 -11.83 2.66
C VAL A 34 2.22 -13.06 3.04
N ARG A 35 2.58 -14.24 2.53
CA ARG A 35 1.92 -15.52 2.87
C ARG A 35 2.10 -15.90 4.34
N ALA A 36 3.21 -15.51 4.96
CA ALA A 36 3.45 -15.72 6.38
C ALA A 36 2.51 -14.90 7.29
N VAL A 37 1.82 -13.88 6.76
CA VAL A 37 0.77 -13.17 7.50
C VAL A 37 -0.47 -14.08 7.62
N GLY A 38 -0.57 -14.72 8.79
CA GLY A 38 -1.69 -15.58 9.18
C GLY A 38 -2.75 -14.86 10.02
N ALA A 39 -3.59 -15.63 10.69
CA ALA A 39 -4.69 -15.11 11.51
C ALA A 39 -4.22 -14.43 12.81
N GLN A 40 -3.04 -14.78 13.31
CA GLN A 40 -2.48 -14.16 14.50
C GLN A 40 -2.06 -12.71 14.20
N PRO A 41 -2.57 -11.71 14.94
CA PRO A 41 -2.19 -10.32 14.70
C PRO A 41 -0.70 -10.07 14.96
N CYS A 42 -0.03 -9.42 14.00
CA CYS A 42 1.37 -8.99 14.13
C CYS A 42 1.49 -7.47 14.04
N PRO A 43 2.49 -6.84 14.70
CA PRO A 43 2.69 -5.40 14.66
C PRO A 43 2.84 -4.85 13.24
N ALA A 44 2.18 -3.73 12.98
CA ALA A 44 2.22 -3.05 11.70
C ALA A 44 2.14 -1.53 11.83
N TYR A 45 2.75 -0.85 10.87
CA TYR A 45 2.88 0.60 10.81
C TYR A 45 2.37 1.09 9.46
N ALA A 46 1.28 1.85 9.47
CA ALA A 46 0.78 2.51 8.27
C ALA A 46 1.36 3.91 8.16
N LEU A 47 1.84 4.29 6.97
CA LEU A 47 2.23 5.66 6.67
C LEU A 47 1.09 6.36 5.92
N GLY A 48 0.83 7.61 6.27
CA GLY A 48 -0.17 8.43 5.61
C GLY A 48 0.09 9.90 5.86
N HIS A 49 -0.72 10.76 5.25
CA HIS A 49 -0.64 12.20 5.45
C HIS A 49 -1.89 12.68 6.15
N VAL A 50 -1.76 13.12 7.40
CA VAL A 50 -2.93 13.61 8.12
C VAL A 50 -3.38 14.96 7.59
N VAL A 51 -4.67 15.07 7.39
CA VAL A 51 -5.38 16.28 6.97
C VAL A 51 -6.16 16.81 8.17
N ARG A 52 -6.05 18.12 8.44
CA ARG A 52 -6.89 18.78 9.46
C ARG A 52 -8.24 19.17 8.89
N GLU A 53 -8.26 19.63 7.64
CA GLU A 53 -9.45 20.11 6.94
C GLU A 53 -9.29 19.87 5.44
N LEU A 54 -9.89 18.78 4.96
CA LEU A 54 -9.70 18.31 3.60
C LEU A 54 -10.15 19.39 2.59
N GLY A 55 -9.18 19.93 1.84
CA GLY A 55 -9.46 20.87 0.75
C GLY A 55 -9.39 22.35 1.13
N ALA A 56 -8.99 22.69 2.35
CA ALA A 56 -8.73 24.07 2.73
C ALA A 56 -7.51 24.65 1.96
N PRO A 57 -7.55 25.92 1.50
CA PRO A 57 -6.39 26.58 0.93
C PRO A 57 -5.21 26.59 1.92
N GLY A 58 -4.01 26.18 1.47
CA GLY A 58 -2.83 26.11 2.33
C GLY A 58 -2.81 24.94 3.32
N GLU A 59 -3.67 23.93 3.12
CA GLU A 59 -3.71 22.74 3.97
C GLU A 59 -2.36 22.02 4.04
N ALA A 60 -1.78 21.96 5.24
CA ALA A 60 -0.59 21.17 5.51
C ALA A 60 -0.93 19.68 5.62
N ARG A 61 -0.09 18.84 5.01
CA ARG A 61 -0.25 17.38 4.96
C ARG A 61 0.98 16.67 5.55
N PRO A 62 1.26 16.82 6.86
CA PRO A 62 2.42 16.20 7.46
C PRO A 62 2.32 14.67 7.39
N LEU A 63 3.48 14.02 7.20
CA LEU A 63 3.58 12.57 7.27
C LEU A 63 3.28 12.11 8.71
N ALA A 64 2.44 11.09 8.82
CA ALA A 64 2.05 10.48 10.08
C ALA A 64 2.23 8.96 10.02
N ILE A 65 2.47 8.37 11.20
CA ILE A 65 2.59 6.94 11.38
C ILE A 65 1.45 6.48 12.27
N ALA A 66 0.66 5.51 11.81
CA ALA A 66 -0.38 4.87 12.61
C ALA A 66 0.02 3.45 12.97
N THR A 67 0.28 3.22 14.26
CA THR A 67 0.64 1.91 14.83
C THR A 67 -0.61 1.05 15.03
N SER A 68 -0.51 -0.24 14.74
CA SER A 68 -1.59 -1.22 14.95
C SER A 68 -1.05 -2.64 14.77
N THR A 69 -1.94 -3.58 14.52
CA THR A 69 -1.61 -4.91 14.02
C THR A 69 -2.22 -5.16 12.65
N VAL A 70 -1.67 -6.12 11.90
CA VAL A 70 -2.30 -6.72 10.72
C VAL A 70 -2.52 -8.19 10.98
N ALA A 71 -3.58 -8.74 10.40
CA ALA A 71 -3.88 -10.17 10.41
C ALA A 71 -4.61 -10.54 9.13
N ARG A 72 -4.54 -11.82 8.76
CA ARG A 72 -5.39 -12.38 7.72
C ARG A 72 -6.70 -12.84 8.32
N ASP A 73 -7.80 -12.32 7.81
CA ASP A 73 -9.14 -12.72 8.23
C ASP A 73 -9.55 -14.06 7.57
N PRO A 74 -10.65 -14.70 8.05
CA PRO A 74 -11.11 -15.98 7.51
C PRO A 74 -11.45 -15.97 6.01
N ASP A 75 -11.78 -14.80 5.46
CA ASP A 75 -12.00 -14.60 4.02
C ASP A 75 -10.69 -14.53 3.20
N GLY A 76 -9.54 -14.70 3.87
CA GLY A 76 -8.23 -14.67 3.25
C GLY A 76 -7.67 -13.27 3.04
N VAL A 77 -8.40 -12.21 3.40
CA VAL A 77 -7.95 -10.83 3.20
C VAL A 77 -7.06 -10.39 4.36
N VAL A 78 -5.93 -9.74 4.05
CA VAL A 78 -5.09 -9.13 5.08
C VAL A 78 -5.69 -7.78 5.44
N ARG A 79 -6.01 -7.58 6.72
CA ARG A 79 -6.56 -6.32 7.23
C ARG A 79 -5.69 -5.74 8.32
N ARG A 80 -5.53 -4.40 8.30
CA ARG A 80 -5.02 -3.66 9.44
C ARG A 80 -6.13 -3.58 10.49
N ARG A 81 -5.81 -3.72 11.77
CA ARG A 81 -6.79 -3.55 12.86
C ARG A 81 -6.90 -2.09 13.27
N GLY A 82 -8.10 -1.70 13.70
CA GLY A 82 -8.42 -0.35 14.17
C GLY A 82 -8.88 0.59 13.06
N SER A 83 -9.20 1.81 13.44
CA SER A 83 -9.62 2.87 12.52
C SER A 83 -8.43 3.64 11.97
N LEU A 84 -8.57 4.13 10.73
CA LEU A 84 -7.66 5.07 10.09
C LEU A 84 -8.44 6.27 9.55
N ARG A 85 -7.81 7.43 9.62
CA ARG A 85 -8.30 8.68 9.02
C ARG A 85 -8.05 8.68 7.51
N ASP A 86 -8.79 9.50 6.77
CA ASP A 86 -8.77 9.56 5.29
C ASP A 86 -7.39 9.76 4.68
N GLY A 87 -6.49 10.40 5.43
CA GLY A 87 -5.09 10.62 5.06
C GLY A 87 -4.23 9.37 4.85
N PHE A 88 -4.72 8.18 5.19
CA PHE A 88 -3.97 6.93 5.08
C PHE A 88 -4.38 6.05 3.88
N ALA A 89 -5.44 6.40 3.14
CA ALA A 89 -5.84 5.64 1.96
C ALA A 89 -4.69 5.62 0.92
N GLY A 90 -4.38 4.44 0.37
CA GLY A 90 -3.25 4.23 -0.53
C GLY A 90 -1.87 4.23 0.15
N GLY A 91 -1.81 4.47 1.47
CA GLY A 91 -0.58 4.50 2.25
C GLY A 91 0.05 3.11 2.42
N PRO A 92 1.39 3.01 2.46
CA PRO A 92 2.08 1.74 2.66
C PRO A 92 1.93 1.24 4.09
N VAL A 93 1.81 -0.08 4.24
CA VAL A 93 1.80 -0.75 5.55
C VAL A 93 3.04 -1.61 5.70
N LEU A 94 3.82 -1.29 6.72
CA LEU A 94 5.05 -1.98 7.10
C LEU A 94 4.73 -3.01 8.19
N GLY A 95 4.95 -4.29 7.90
CA GLY A 95 4.91 -5.36 8.89
C GLY A 95 6.30 -5.61 9.48
N THR A 96 6.34 -6.11 10.71
CA THR A 96 7.59 -6.55 11.34
C THR A 96 7.87 -8.01 11.03
N GLU A 97 9.07 -8.29 10.53
CA GLU A 97 9.63 -9.62 10.42
C GLU A 97 10.75 -9.77 11.45
N ARG A 98 10.72 -10.87 12.23
CA ARG A 98 11.78 -11.17 13.18
C ARG A 98 12.87 -11.98 12.49
N ASN A 99 14.10 -11.48 12.52
CA ASN A 99 15.29 -12.17 12.03
C ASN A 99 16.26 -12.34 13.21
N GLY A 100 16.07 -13.42 13.98
CA GLY A 100 16.81 -13.67 15.23
C GLY A 100 16.54 -12.59 16.30
N ARG A 101 17.58 -11.78 16.59
CA ARG A 101 17.51 -10.63 17.51
C ARG A 101 17.24 -9.29 16.81
N LYS A 102 17.18 -9.26 15.47
CA LYS A 102 16.89 -8.06 14.69
C LYS A 102 15.43 -8.07 14.24
N PHE A 103 14.84 -6.89 14.11
CA PHE A 103 13.54 -6.69 13.48
C PHE A 103 13.76 -5.97 12.14
N VAL A 104 13.12 -6.48 11.10
CA VAL A 104 13.13 -5.88 9.77
C VAL A 104 11.72 -5.40 9.45
N LEU A 105 11.62 -4.20 8.92
CA LEU A 105 10.36 -3.68 8.38
C LEU A 105 10.24 -4.05 6.92
N ARG A 106 9.10 -4.67 6.56
CA ARG A 106 8.76 -5.03 5.19
C ARG A 106 7.44 -4.36 4.81
N CYS A 107 7.41 -3.67 3.68
CA CYS A 107 6.16 -3.19 3.12
C CYS A 107 5.34 -4.38 2.63
N LEU A 108 4.23 -4.66 3.30
CA LEU A 108 3.32 -5.76 2.97
C LEU A 108 2.40 -5.41 1.82
N GLY A 109 2.05 -4.13 1.68
CA GLY A 109 1.07 -3.66 0.71
C GLY A 109 0.63 -2.23 0.95
N LEU A 110 -0.47 -1.85 0.30
CA LEU A 110 -1.09 -0.54 0.40
C LEU A 110 -2.49 -0.66 0.99
N LEU A 111 -2.91 0.34 1.77
CA LEU A 111 -4.29 0.42 2.27
C LEU A 111 -5.25 0.68 1.11
N ALA A 112 -6.24 -0.19 0.92
CA ALA A 112 -7.25 -0.02 -0.13
C ALA A 112 -8.15 1.19 0.12
N SER A 113 -8.44 1.47 1.39
CA SER A 113 -9.25 2.60 1.83
C SER A 113 -8.83 3.08 3.23
N ALA A 114 -9.33 4.24 3.64
CA ALA A 114 -9.39 4.60 5.05
C ALA A 114 -10.63 3.98 5.71
N GLY A 115 -10.80 4.19 7.02
CA GLY A 115 -11.94 3.70 7.78
C GLY A 115 -11.59 2.59 8.76
N ARG A 116 -12.57 1.74 9.09
CA ARG A 116 -12.44 0.70 10.12
C ARG A 116 -11.89 -0.58 9.51
N ASN A 117 -10.83 -1.11 10.11
CA ASN A 117 -10.14 -2.33 9.71
C ASN A 117 -9.85 -2.41 8.21
N PRO A 118 -9.15 -1.42 7.63
CA PRO A 118 -9.01 -1.33 6.18
C PRO A 118 -8.26 -2.53 5.59
N ASP A 119 -8.73 -2.94 4.42
CA ASP A 119 -8.13 -3.99 3.61
C ASP A 119 -6.76 -3.55 3.11
N LEU A 120 -5.85 -4.52 3.07
CA LEU A 120 -4.53 -4.35 2.52
C LEU A 120 -4.45 -4.99 1.14
N VAL A 121 -4.20 -4.18 0.11
CA VAL A 121 -3.81 -4.68 -1.20
C VAL A 121 -2.33 -5.07 -1.12
N THR A 122 -2.07 -6.36 -1.01
CA THR A 122 -0.72 -6.88 -0.77
C THR A 122 0.18 -6.72 -1.99
N LEU A 123 1.50 -6.63 -1.78
CA LEU A 123 2.45 -6.40 -2.86
C LEU A 123 2.49 -7.54 -3.89
N ASP A 124 2.29 -8.79 -3.48
CA ASP A 124 2.19 -9.93 -4.38
C ASP A 124 0.93 -9.85 -5.27
N ALA A 125 -0.19 -9.36 -4.73
CA ALA A 125 -1.39 -9.08 -5.51
C ALA A 125 -1.17 -7.93 -6.49
N ILE A 126 -0.56 -6.83 -6.05
CA ILE A 126 -0.21 -5.68 -6.92
C ILE A 126 0.72 -6.12 -8.06
N ARG A 127 1.77 -6.90 -7.76
CA ARG A 127 2.70 -7.43 -8.76
C ARG A 127 1.96 -8.31 -9.77
N SER A 128 1.10 -9.22 -9.30
CA SER A 128 0.30 -10.09 -10.17
C SER A 128 -0.63 -9.29 -11.10
N LEU A 129 -1.26 -8.23 -10.58
CA LEU A 129 -2.10 -7.33 -11.38
C LEU A 129 -1.29 -6.60 -12.46
N ILE A 130 -0.14 -6.04 -12.09
CA ILE A 130 0.75 -5.36 -13.03
C ILE A 130 1.26 -6.32 -14.12
N GLU A 131 1.66 -7.53 -13.73
CA GLU A 131 2.10 -8.56 -14.69
C GLU A 131 0.99 -8.91 -15.69
N GLY A 132 -0.25 -9.06 -15.22
CA GLY A 132 -1.42 -9.29 -16.09
C GLY A 132 -1.70 -8.15 -17.06
N LEU A 133 -1.44 -6.90 -16.64
CA LEU A 133 -1.60 -5.71 -17.49
C LEU A 133 -0.48 -5.56 -18.53
N VAL A 134 0.76 -5.86 -18.15
CA VAL A 134 1.94 -5.68 -19.02
C VAL A 134 2.15 -6.85 -19.98
N ARG A 135 1.76 -8.07 -19.58
CA ARG A 135 1.82 -9.28 -20.41
C ARG A 135 0.42 -9.86 -20.56
N PRO A 136 -0.48 -9.21 -21.32
CA PRO A 136 -1.79 -9.77 -21.56
C PRO A 136 -1.62 -11.16 -22.19
N LYS A 137 -2.21 -12.19 -21.57
CA LYS A 137 -2.16 -13.57 -22.09
C LYS A 137 -2.61 -13.53 -23.55
N ARG A 138 -1.72 -13.85 -24.48
CA ARG A 138 -2.05 -14.00 -25.91
C ARG A 138 -3.17 -15.03 -26.01
N ARG A 139 -4.40 -14.60 -26.28
CA ARG A 139 -5.49 -15.50 -26.68
C ARG A 139 -5.06 -16.12 -28.02
N PHE A 140 -4.64 -17.38 -27.99
CA PHE A 140 -4.47 -18.16 -29.21
C PHE A 140 -5.83 -18.24 -29.89
N PHE A 141 -5.98 -17.53 -31.02
CA PHE A 141 -7.08 -17.75 -31.94
C PHE A 141 -6.98 -19.19 -32.45
N ARG A 142 -7.86 -20.07 -31.96
CA ARG A 142 -8.16 -21.34 -32.65
C ARG A 142 -8.91 -20.97 -33.92
N ARG A 143 -8.21 -20.98 -35.06
CA ARG A 143 -8.88 -21.10 -36.37
C ARG A 143 -9.47 -22.51 -36.43
N ARG A 144 -10.79 -22.59 -36.57
CA ARG A 144 -11.48 -23.79 -37.04
C ARG A 144 -11.32 -23.85 -38.56
#